data_AF-A0A2S9AKR8-F1
#
_entry.id   AF-A0A2S9AKR8-F1
#
_cell.length_a   1.000
_cell.length_b   1.000
_cell.length_c   1.000
_cell.angle_alpha   90.00
_cell.angle_beta   90.00
_cell.angle_gamma   90.00
#
_symmetry.space_group_name_H-M   'P 1'
#
loop_
_entity.id
_entity.type
_entity.pdbx_description
1 polymer ?
#
loop_
_entity_poly.entity_id
_entity_poly.type
_entity_poly.pdbx_seq_one_letter_code
_entity_poly.pdbx_strand_id
1 'polypeptide(L)'
;MARRPAPPSASPGPQPQRPAGKTRAKTKTTASAASVPRAAGRTRGGAPRVDVREWASGIRLSAFSVIMLSLVVLGAWVLVPTIGTFIDQRQKIAALEASVQVSEDEIAALVAERERWNDPAYITTQARERLYYVKPGEVVYLIDNDLDPSALPREQDPVSDTLEEKPTDWMPQLLRTLVTTGLSDTAAVAP
;
A
#
# COMPACT_ATOMS: atom_id res chain seq x y z
N MET A 1 42.13 4.96 19.10
CA MET A 1 41.41 3.92 19.87
C MET A 1 40.06 3.68 19.21
N ALA A 2 39.98 2.71 18.30
CA ALA A 2 38.77 2.42 17.52
C ALA A 2 38.15 1.11 18.03
N ARG A 3 36.89 1.16 18.48
CA ARG A 3 36.12 -0.03 18.82
C ARG A 3 35.05 -0.26 17.74
N ARG A 4 35.21 -1.35 16.98
CA ARG A 4 34.19 -1.95 16.12
C ARG A 4 33.07 -2.52 17.00
N PRO A 5 31.78 -2.32 16.68
CA PRO A 5 30.71 -3.19 17.13
C PRO A 5 30.52 -4.39 16.19
N ALA A 6 30.22 -5.54 16.77
CA ALA A 6 29.99 -6.83 16.12
C ALA A 6 28.52 -6.97 15.63
N PRO A 7 28.23 -7.85 14.64
CA PRO A 7 26.86 -8.10 14.18
C PRO A 7 26.09 -9.05 15.12
N PRO A 8 24.78 -8.86 15.34
CA PRO A 8 23.94 -9.85 16.04
C PRO A 8 23.55 -11.02 15.11
N SER A 9 23.80 -12.24 15.59
CA SER A 9 23.40 -13.48 14.95
C SER A 9 21.87 -13.69 14.99
N ALA A 10 21.37 -14.26 13.91
CA ALA A 10 19.97 -14.56 13.61
C ALA A 10 19.26 -15.46 14.64
N SER A 11 18.00 -15.13 14.95
CA SER A 11 17.06 -16.02 15.65
C SER A 11 16.30 -16.90 14.65
N PRO A 12 16.00 -18.17 14.97
CA PRO A 12 15.26 -19.07 14.06
C PRO A 12 13.75 -18.79 14.09
N GLY A 13 13.14 -18.77 12.90
CA GLY A 13 11.70 -18.50 12.73
C GLY A 13 10.77 -19.60 13.25
N PRO A 14 9.45 -19.31 13.38
CA PRO A 14 8.46 -20.26 13.87
C PRO A 14 7.95 -21.18 12.75
N GLN A 15 7.91 -22.50 13.01
CA GLN A 15 7.24 -23.51 12.18
C GLN A 15 5.71 -23.40 12.26
N PRO A 16 4.96 -23.62 11.16
CA PRO A 16 3.51 -23.76 11.18
C PRO A 16 3.09 -25.21 11.51
N GLN A 17 2.24 -25.38 12.52
CA GLN A 17 1.61 -26.66 12.85
C GLN A 17 0.30 -26.84 12.07
N ARG A 18 0.18 -28.05 11.52
CA ARG A 18 -0.82 -28.61 10.62
C ARG A 18 -2.04 -29.14 11.41
N PRO A 19 -3.30 -28.93 10.98
CA PRO A 19 -4.44 -29.49 11.71
C PRO A 19 -4.65 -30.96 11.33
N ALA A 20 -4.62 -31.84 12.34
CA ALA A 20 -5.02 -33.23 12.22
C ALA A 20 -6.55 -33.34 12.34
N GLY A 21 -7.18 -33.87 11.30
CA GLY A 21 -8.59 -34.21 11.29
C GLY A 21 -8.91 -35.33 12.28
N LYS A 22 -10.11 -35.26 12.87
CA LYS A 22 -10.76 -36.41 13.49
C LYS A 22 -12.20 -36.51 13.00
N THR A 23 -12.41 -37.57 12.25
CA THR A 23 -13.69 -38.07 11.79
C THR A 23 -14.39 -38.89 12.89
N ARG A 24 -15.73 -38.80 12.87
CA ARG A 24 -16.71 -39.90 12.83
C ARG A 24 -17.53 -40.22 14.10
N ALA A 25 -18.86 -40.17 13.86
CA ALA A 25 -19.95 -41.08 14.29
C ALA A 25 -20.32 -41.14 15.78
N LYS A 26 -21.57 -41.42 16.19
CA LYS A 26 -22.92 -41.58 15.61
C LYS A 26 -23.84 -41.89 16.82
N THR A 27 -25.17 -41.76 16.64
CA THR A 27 -26.30 -42.49 17.31
C THR A 27 -27.31 -41.47 17.87
N LYS A 28 -28.44 -41.16 17.22
CA LYS A 28 -29.68 -41.91 16.88
C LYS A 28 -30.73 -41.89 18.01
N THR A 29 -31.98 -41.62 17.59
CA THR A 29 -33.29 -41.87 18.25
C THR A 29 -33.73 -40.71 19.18
N THR A 30 -34.92 -40.13 19.10
CA THR A 30 -36.26 -40.58 18.68
C THR A 30 -37.07 -39.41 18.10
N ALA A 31 -37.94 -39.72 17.14
CA ALA A 31 -39.07 -38.87 16.77
C ALA A 31 -40.24 -39.21 17.70
N SER A 32 -40.96 -38.19 18.17
CA SER A 32 -42.34 -38.36 18.64
C SER A 32 -43.16 -37.11 18.33
N ALA A 33 -44.41 -37.36 17.98
CA ALA A 33 -45.29 -36.52 17.20
C ALA A 33 -46.08 -35.48 18.02
N ALA A 34 -46.49 -34.44 17.31
CA ALA A 34 -47.78 -33.73 17.39
C ALA A 34 -48.36 -33.34 18.77
N SER A 35 -48.41 -32.02 19.00
CA SER A 35 -49.61 -31.35 19.50
C SER A 35 -49.49 -29.83 19.30
N VAL A 36 -50.30 -29.27 18.40
CA VAL A 36 -50.56 -27.83 18.30
C VAL A 36 -51.72 -27.51 19.25
N PRO A 37 -51.64 -26.40 20.00
CA PRO A 37 -52.70 -25.43 19.86
C PRO A 37 -52.18 -24.00 19.66
N ARG A 38 -52.91 -23.33 18.78
CA ARG A 38 -52.85 -21.91 18.45
C ARG A 38 -53.31 -21.08 19.65
N ALA A 39 -52.50 -20.10 20.07
CA ALA A 39 -52.98 -18.91 20.75
C ALA A 39 -52.08 -17.72 20.39
N ALA A 40 -52.70 -16.75 19.73
CA ALA A 40 -52.08 -15.48 19.39
C ALA A 40 -51.81 -14.69 20.68
N GLY A 41 -50.56 -14.31 20.88
CA GLY A 41 -50.15 -13.35 21.89
C GLY A 41 -49.01 -12.52 21.34
N ARG A 42 -49.33 -11.36 20.75
CA ARG A 42 -48.34 -10.33 20.43
C ARG A 42 -47.74 -9.85 21.75
N THR A 43 -46.55 -10.32 22.11
CA THR A 43 -45.73 -9.63 23.10
C THR A 43 -44.73 -8.77 22.35
N ARG A 44 -45.04 -7.48 22.40
CA ARG A 44 -44.24 -6.34 21.98
C ARG A 44 -42.80 -6.54 22.49
N GLY A 45 -41.83 -6.50 21.58
CA GLY A 45 -40.41 -6.60 21.89
C GLY A 45 -39.98 -5.50 22.87
N GLY A 46 -39.95 -5.83 24.15
CA GLY A 46 -39.19 -5.10 25.14
C GLY A 46 -37.77 -5.64 25.09
N ALA A 47 -36.82 -4.82 24.68
CA ALA A 47 -35.42 -5.08 25.02
C ALA A 47 -35.37 -5.33 26.53
N PRO A 48 -34.68 -6.38 27.04
CA PRO A 48 -34.55 -6.60 28.46
C PRO A 48 -33.79 -5.41 29.03
N ARG A 49 -34.54 -4.43 29.56
CA ARG A 49 -33.97 -3.39 30.40
C ARG A 49 -33.61 -4.13 31.67
N VAL A 50 -32.31 -4.36 31.85
CA VAL A 50 -31.80 -4.89 33.10
C VAL A 50 -32.07 -3.81 34.13
N ASP A 51 -33.15 -3.97 34.90
CA ASP A 51 -33.52 -3.05 35.97
C ASP A 51 -32.50 -3.20 37.10
N VAL A 52 -31.43 -2.41 36.99
CA VAL A 52 -30.31 -2.36 37.95
C VAL A 52 -30.82 -2.06 39.36
N ARG A 53 -31.92 -1.31 39.47
CA ARG A 53 -32.58 -0.96 40.73
C ARG A 53 -33.28 -2.16 41.38
N GLU A 54 -33.87 -3.06 40.60
CA GLU A 54 -34.54 -4.26 41.12
C GLU A 54 -33.49 -5.31 41.54
N TRP A 55 -32.44 -5.50 40.73
CA TRP A 55 -31.27 -6.32 41.11
C TRP A 55 -30.57 -5.78 42.36
N ALA A 56 -30.37 -4.47 42.47
CA ALA A 56 -29.76 -3.83 43.64
C ALA A 56 -30.64 -3.91 44.90
N SER A 57 -31.96 -3.93 44.76
CA SER A 57 -32.91 -4.00 45.89
C SER A 57 -33.00 -5.38 46.55
N GLY A 58 -32.60 -6.45 45.85
CA GLY A 58 -32.49 -7.81 46.39
C GLY A 58 -31.19 -8.07 47.16
N ILE A 59 -30.23 -7.14 47.10
CA ILE A 59 -28.97 -7.21 47.84
C ILE A 59 -29.27 -6.82 49.28
N ARG A 60 -29.59 -7.81 50.11
CA ARG A 60 -29.51 -7.63 51.56
C ARG A 60 -28.11 -7.08 51.84
N LEU A 61 -28.01 -5.87 52.41
CA LEU A 61 -26.76 -5.22 52.81
C LEU A 61 -26.06 -6.05 53.90
N SER A 62 -25.56 -7.20 53.51
CA SER A 62 -24.66 -8.03 54.27
C SER A 62 -23.25 -7.49 54.03
N ALA A 63 -22.44 -7.42 55.08
CA ALA A 63 -21.03 -7.07 54.98
C ALA A 63 -20.31 -7.88 53.88
N PHE A 64 -20.75 -9.12 53.63
CA PHE A 64 -20.24 -9.95 52.54
C PHE A 64 -20.45 -9.34 51.15
N SER A 65 -21.63 -8.77 50.87
CA SER A 65 -21.89 -8.15 49.56
C SER A 65 -21.07 -6.88 49.36
N VAL A 66 -20.80 -6.13 50.43
CA VAL A 66 -19.93 -4.95 50.39
C VAL A 66 -18.48 -5.37 50.09
N ILE A 67 -18.00 -6.42 50.75
CA ILE A 67 -16.67 -6.99 50.51
C ILE A 67 -16.56 -7.49 49.06
N MET A 68 -17.56 -8.23 48.57
CA MET A 68 -17.55 -8.77 47.21
C MET A 68 -17.55 -7.66 46.15
N LEU A 69 -18.38 -6.63 46.33
CA LEU A 69 -18.38 -5.44 45.47
C LEU A 69 -17.03 -4.71 45.53
N SER A 70 -16.44 -4.54 46.72
CA SER A 70 -15.12 -3.90 46.85
C SER A 70 -14.02 -4.65 46.12
N LEU A 71 -14.04 -5.99 46.14
CA LEU A 71 -13.09 -6.85 45.43
C LEU A 71 -13.23 -6.70 43.92
N VAL A 72 -14.45 -6.64 43.40
CA VAL A 72 -14.70 -6.40 41.97
C VAL A 72 -14.19 -5.02 41.55
N VAL A 73 -14.47 -3.99 42.35
CA VAL A 73 -14.00 -2.62 42.06
C VAL A 73 -12.48 -2.54 42.12
N LEU A 74 -11.84 -3.15 43.14
CA LEU A 74 -10.38 -3.21 43.23
C LEU A 74 -9.76 -3.96 42.04
N GLY A 75 -10.34 -5.11 41.68
CA GLY A 75 -9.88 -5.91 40.55
C GLY A 75 -10.01 -5.15 39.23
N ALA A 76 -11.14 -4.47 39.01
CA ALA A 76 -11.35 -3.63 37.84
C ALA A 76 -10.39 -2.43 37.81
N TRP A 77 -10.16 -1.76 38.95
CA TRP A 77 -9.20 -0.66 39.06
C TRP A 77 -7.80 -1.11 38.63
N VAL A 78 -7.33 -2.26 39.12
CA VAL A 78 -5.99 -2.78 38.77
C VAL A 78 -5.89 -3.20 37.30
N LEU A 79 -6.96 -3.74 36.73
CA LEU A 79 -6.93 -4.34 35.38
C LEU A 79 -7.10 -3.30 34.25
N VAL A 80 -7.89 -2.24 34.47
CA VAL A 80 -8.16 -1.21 33.45
C VAL A 80 -6.89 -0.51 32.92
N PRO A 81 -5.92 -0.08 33.77
CA PRO A 81 -4.68 0.54 33.30
C PRO A 81 -3.84 -0.37 32.40
N THR A 82 -3.90 -1.70 32.61
CA THR A 82 -3.11 -2.69 31.87
C THR A 82 -3.54 -2.83 30.41
N ILE A 83 -4.84 -2.66 30.12
CA ILE A 83 -5.34 -2.84 28.75
C ILE A 83 -4.93 -1.66 27.86
N GLY A 84 -4.98 -0.43 28.41
CA GLY A 84 -4.57 0.77 27.68
C GLY A 84 -3.08 0.78 27.34
N THR A 85 -2.23 0.37 28.28
CA THR A 85 -0.76 0.34 28.07
C THR A 85 -0.33 -0.71 27.04
N PHE A 86 -1.01 -1.85 26.96
CA PHE A 86 -0.69 -2.88 25.97
C PHE A 86 -0.95 -2.43 24.53
N ILE A 87 -2.05 -1.69 24.29
CA ILE A 87 -2.38 -1.14 22.97
C ILE A 87 -1.38 -0.04 22.58
N ASP A 88 -1.05 0.84 23.52
CA ASP A 88 -0.06 1.91 23.33
C ASP A 88 1.35 1.36 23.06
N GLN A 89 1.75 0.28 23.75
CA GLN A 89 3.00 -0.43 23.49
C GLN A 89 3.04 -1.03 22.08
N ARG A 90 1.94 -1.64 21.61
CA ARG A 90 1.84 -2.19 20.24
C ARG A 90 1.98 -1.10 19.18
N GLN A 91 1.34 0.05 19.39
CA GLN A 91 1.45 1.20 18.49
C GLN A 91 2.86 1.77 18.47
N LYS A 92 3.50 1.90 19.64
CA LYS A 92 4.90 2.34 19.75
C LYS A 92 5.84 1.39 19.01
N ILE A 93 5.70 0.08 19.18
CA ILE A 93 6.53 -0.90 18.47
C ILE A 93 6.36 -0.74 16.95
N ALA A 94 5.13 -0.68 16.46
CA ALA A 94 4.87 -0.49 15.03
C ALA A 94 5.44 0.83 14.50
N ALA A 95 5.33 1.92 15.26
CA ALA A 95 5.89 3.22 14.90
C ALA A 95 7.42 3.20 14.90
N LEU A 96 8.05 2.54 15.88
CA LEU A 96 9.50 2.40 15.94
C LEU A 96 10.03 1.54 14.79
N GLU A 97 9.39 0.40 14.51
CA GLU A 97 9.75 -0.45 13.37
C GLU A 97 9.64 0.32 12.04
N ALA A 98 8.57 1.09 11.85
CA ALA A 98 8.43 1.97 10.68
C ALA A 98 9.56 3.03 10.61
N SER A 99 9.93 3.63 11.73
CA SER A 99 11.01 4.64 11.75
C SER A 99 12.39 4.04 11.42
N VAL A 100 12.63 2.79 11.84
CA VAL A 100 13.86 2.06 11.52
C VAL A 100 13.90 1.77 10.02
N GLN A 101 12.80 1.28 9.44
CA GLN A 101 12.72 1.02 8.00
C GLN A 101 12.98 2.27 7.17
N VAL A 102 12.33 3.40 7.51
CA VAL A 102 12.57 4.68 6.82
C VAL A 102 14.03 5.12 6.91
N SER A 103 14.66 4.95 8.08
CA SER A 103 16.07 5.30 8.28
C SER A 103 17.01 4.38 7.48
N GLU A 104 16.70 3.09 7.42
CA GLU A 104 17.45 2.10 6.62
C GLU A 104 17.36 2.43 5.13
N ASP A 105 16.18 2.78 4.62
CA ASP A 105 15.96 3.20 3.23
C ASP A 105 16.71 4.49 2.90
N GLU A 106 16.70 5.47 3.80
CA GLU A 106 17.45 6.72 3.63
C GLU A 106 18.97 6.47 3.60
N ILE A 107 19.48 5.62 4.50
CA ILE A 107 20.88 5.21 4.48
C ILE A 107 21.23 4.50 3.17
N ALA A 108 20.37 3.60 2.68
CA ALA A 108 20.59 2.90 1.43
C ALA A 108 20.64 3.86 0.24
N ALA A 109 19.72 4.84 0.19
CA ALA A 109 19.70 5.88 -0.83
C ALA A 109 20.97 6.74 -0.80
N LEU A 110 21.39 7.20 0.38
CA LEU A 110 22.60 8.00 0.57
C LEU A 110 23.88 7.22 0.21
N VAL A 111 23.93 5.93 0.52
CA VAL A 111 25.06 5.07 0.13
C VAL A 111 25.11 4.89 -1.39
N ALA A 112 23.97 4.65 -2.03
CA ALA A 112 23.89 4.53 -3.48
C ALA A 112 24.28 5.84 -4.18
N GLU A 113 23.83 6.98 -3.65
CA GLU A 113 24.22 8.29 -4.12
C GLU A 113 25.73 8.49 -3.95
N ARG A 114 26.28 8.27 -2.76
CA ARG A 114 27.73 8.39 -2.51
C ARG A 114 28.55 7.53 -3.46
N GLU A 115 28.10 6.32 -3.78
CA GLU A 115 28.79 5.46 -4.74
C GLU A 115 28.77 6.02 -6.15
N ARG A 116 27.67 6.65 -6.59
CA ARG A 116 27.62 7.38 -7.87
C ARG A 116 28.58 8.57 -7.87
N TRP A 117 28.65 9.33 -6.77
CA TRP A 117 29.60 10.44 -6.64
C TRP A 117 31.06 10.00 -6.60
N ASN A 118 31.38 8.73 -6.28
CA ASN A 118 32.74 8.22 -6.34
C ASN A 118 33.24 7.98 -7.78
N ASP A 119 32.34 7.88 -8.76
CA ASP A 119 32.71 7.70 -10.16
C ASP A 119 33.16 9.05 -10.79
N PRO A 120 34.42 9.15 -11.25
CA PRO A 120 34.91 10.35 -11.92
C PRO A 120 34.07 10.75 -13.15
N ALA A 121 33.50 9.79 -13.88
CA ALA A 121 32.68 10.08 -15.05
C ALA A 121 31.39 10.82 -14.65
N TYR A 122 30.75 10.38 -13.56
CA TYR A 122 29.56 11.02 -13.01
C TYR A 122 29.85 12.46 -12.56
N ILE A 123 30.94 12.68 -11.82
CA ILE A 123 31.36 14.03 -11.40
C ILE A 123 31.58 14.93 -12.62
N THR A 124 32.33 14.48 -13.64
CA THR A 124 32.62 15.30 -14.82
C THR A 124 31.36 15.68 -15.61
N THR A 125 30.39 14.77 -15.68
CA THR A 125 29.10 15.01 -16.34
C THR A 125 28.27 16.04 -15.56
N GLN A 126 28.11 15.86 -14.24
CA GLN A 126 27.39 16.80 -13.39
C GLN A 126 28.03 18.19 -13.35
N ALA A 127 29.36 18.25 -13.31
CA ALA A 127 30.12 19.49 -13.35
C ALA A 127 29.93 20.23 -14.68
N ARG A 128 29.86 19.51 -15.81
CA ARG A 128 29.62 20.11 -17.12
C ARG A 128 28.19 20.61 -17.28
N GLU A 129 27.21 19.81 -16.87
CA GLU A 129 25.78 20.15 -16.98
C GLU A 129 25.39 21.32 -16.09
N ARG A 130 25.87 21.36 -14.84
CA ARG A 130 25.45 22.38 -13.85
C ARG A 130 26.38 23.58 -13.75
N LEU A 131 27.69 23.37 -13.89
CA LEU A 131 28.71 24.38 -13.64
C LEU A 131 29.48 24.78 -14.90
N TYR A 132 29.15 24.20 -16.06
CA TYR A 132 29.84 24.43 -17.34
C TYR A 132 31.36 24.22 -17.26
N TYR A 133 31.81 23.34 -16.36
CA TYR A 133 33.22 23.02 -16.23
C TYR A 133 33.70 22.13 -17.39
N VAL A 134 34.94 22.39 -17.81
CA VAL A 134 35.61 21.66 -18.89
C VAL A 134 37.02 21.25 -18.51
N LYS A 135 37.52 20.22 -19.21
CA LYS A 135 38.90 19.81 -19.05
C LYS A 135 39.84 20.85 -19.70
N PRO A 136 41.04 21.06 -19.15
CA PRO A 136 42.02 21.92 -19.80
C PRO A 136 42.29 21.45 -21.25
N GLY A 137 42.14 22.36 -22.21
CA GLY A 137 42.30 22.08 -23.65
C GLY A 137 41.00 21.82 -24.43
N GLU A 138 39.84 21.79 -23.77
CA GLU A 138 38.53 21.64 -24.42
C GLU A 138 37.90 23.03 -24.69
N VAL A 139 37.34 23.23 -25.89
CA VAL A 139 36.73 24.50 -26.31
C VAL A 139 35.21 24.38 -26.26
N VAL A 140 34.56 25.20 -25.43
CA VAL A 140 33.09 25.24 -25.30
C VAL A 140 32.52 26.27 -26.28
N TYR A 141 31.54 25.84 -27.08
CA TYR A 141 30.73 26.74 -27.90
C TYR A 141 29.40 26.99 -27.18
N LEU A 142 29.16 28.22 -26.73
CA LEU A 142 27.81 28.65 -26.36
C LEU A 142 27.16 29.22 -27.61
N ILE A 143 26.07 28.60 -28.06
CA ILE A 143 25.23 29.16 -29.12
C ILE A 143 24.26 30.12 -28.44
N ASP A 144 24.59 31.40 -28.47
CA ASP A 144 23.61 32.45 -28.19
C ASP A 144 22.72 32.58 -29.43
N ASN A 145 21.44 32.22 -29.31
CA ASN A 145 20.49 32.29 -30.42
C ASN A 145 19.99 33.73 -30.57
N ASP A 146 20.89 34.65 -30.92
CA ASP A 146 20.55 36.03 -31.33
C ASP A 146 20.05 36.06 -32.78
N LEU A 147 19.23 35.08 -33.15
CA LEU A 147 18.56 35.06 -34.44
C LEU A 147 17.27 35.88 -34.33
N ASP A 148 17.01 36.70 -35.35
CA ASP A 148 15.72 37.35 -35.52
C ASP A 148 14.61 36.30 -35.36
N PRO A 149 13.57 36.54 -34.54
CA PRO A 149 12.47 35.58 -34.33
C PRO A 149 11.78 35.15 -35.63
N SER A 150 11.92 35.93 -36.72
CA SER A 150 11.46 35.55 -38.05
C SER A 150 12.32 34.50 -38.77
N ALA A 151 13.57 34.31 -38.35
CA ALA A 151 14.51 33.32 -38.87
C ALA A 151 14.56 32.01 -38.05
N LEU A 152 13.93 31.99 -36.86
CA LEU A 152 13.76 30.78 -36.08
C LEU A 152 12.78 29.84 -36.80
N PRO A 153 13.09 28.54 -36.94
CA PRO A 153 12.09 27.55 -37.36
C PRO A 153 10.88 27.67 -36.42
N ARG A 154 9.66 27.72 -36.98
CA ARG A 154 8.45 27.78 -36.17
C ARG A 154 8.48 26.65 -35.14
N GLU A 155 8.51 27.02 -33.88
CA GLU A 155 8.39 26.09 -32.76
C GLU A 155 7.11 25.29 -32.97
N GLN A 156 7.22 23.96 -32.97
CA GLN A 156 6.07 23.10 -33.19
C GLN A 156 5.05 23.42 -32.11
N ASP A 157 3.84 23.81 -32.53
CA ASP A 157 2.76 24.15 -31.60
C ASP A 157 2.61 23.03 -30.55
N PRO A 158 2.36 23.39 -29.27
CA PRO A 158 2.24 22.41 -28.20
C PRO A 158 1.25 21.33 -28.62
N VAL A 159 1.73 20.08 -28.63
CA VAL A 159 0.95 18.91 -28.98
C VAL A 159 -0.29 18.91 -28.08
N SER A 160 -1.44 19.16 -28.68
CA SER A 160 -2.69 19.26 -27.93
C SER A 160 -3.02 17.90 -27.31
N ASP A 161 -3.33 17.86 -26.02
CA ASP A 161 -3.84 16.66 -25.32
C ASP A 161 -5.17 16.13 -25.89
N THR A 162 -5.77 16.91 -26.80
CA THR A 162 -6.85 16.48 -27.67
C THR A 162 -6.26 15.64 -28.78
N LEU A 163 -6.38 14.31 -28.62
CA LEU A 163 -6.15 13.36 -29.69
C LEU A 163 -7.17 13.63 -30.81
N GLU A 164 -6.79 14.40 -31.81
CA GLU A 164 -7.47 14.39 -33.10
C GLU A 164 -7.17 13.03 -33.74
N GLU A 165 -8.03 12.06 -33.46
CA GLU A 165 -7.99 10.76 -34.12
C GLU A 165 -8.37 10.98 -35.59
N LYS A 166 -7.39 11.38 -36.40
CA LYS A 166 -7.54 11.40 -37.85
C LYS A 166 -7.78 9.96 -38.25
N PRO A 167 -8.98 9.59 -38.75
CA PRO A 167 -9.28 8.23 -39.14
C PRO A 167 -8.37 7.88 -40.30
N THR A 168 -7.21 7.31 -39.97
CA THR A 168 -6.25 6.82 -40.93
C THR A 168 -6.79 5.46 -41.31
N ASP A 169 -7.72 5.47 -42.25
CA ASP A 169 -8.40 4.28 -42.72
C ASP A 169 -7.42 3.51 -43.61
N TRP A 170 -6.47 2.84 -42.95
CA TRP A 170 -5.34 2.16 -43.57
C TRP A 170 -5.80 1.04 -44.51
N MET A 171 -6.95 0.43 -44.22
CA MET A 171 -7.50 -0.66 -45.01
C MET A 171 -7.92 -0.19 -46.41
N PRO A 172 -8.79 0.83 -46.60
CA PRO A 172 -9.07 1.36 -47.92
C PRO A 172 -7.86 2.02 -48.58
N GLN A 173 -6.91 2.59 -47.82
CA GLN A 173 -5.69 3.17 -48.38
C GLN A 173 -4.73 2.11 -48.93
N LEU A 174 -4.59 0.97 -48.24
CA LEU A 174 -3.83 -0.19 -48.71
C LEU A 174 -4.51 -0.85 -49.89
N LEU A 175 -5.82 -1.02 -49.85
CA LEU A 175 -6.60 -1.56 -50.98
C LEU A 175 -6.49 -0.68 -52.22
N ARG A 176 -6.58 0.65 -52.07
CA ARG A 176 -6.31 1.58 -53.18
C ARG A 176 -4.90 1.45 -53.70
N THR A 177 -3.91 1.32 -52.83
CA THR A 177 -2.51 1.23 -53.25
C THR A 177 -2.26 -0.07 -54.02
N LEU A 178 -2.85 -1.19 -53.59
CA LEU A 178 -2.75 -2.47 -54.27
C LEU A 178 -3.50 -2.46 -55.62
N VAL A 179 -4.70 -1.90 -55.66
CA VAL A 179 -5.51 -1.79 -56.89
C VAL A 179 -4.86 -0.84 -57.90
N THR A 180 -4.38 0.33 -57.45
CA THR A 180 -3.65 1.29 -58.30
C THR A 180 -2.35 0.71 -58.82
N THR A 181 -1.57 0.01 -57.99
CA THR A 181 -0.32 -0.63 -58.42
C THR A 181 -0.58 -1.85 -59.32
N GLY A 182 -1.69 -2.56 -59.13
CA GLY A 182 -2.08 -3.67 -60.00
C GLY A 182 -2.61 -3.24 -61.36
N LEU A 183 -3.17 -2.02 -61.45
CA LEU A 183 -3.70 -1.42 -62.68
C LEU A 183 -2.72 -0.44 -63.34
N SER A 184 -1.59 -0.12 -62.71
CA SER A 184 -0.56 0.68 -63.35
C SER A 184 0.04 -0.15 -64.47
N ASP A 185 -0.46 0.11 -65.66
CA ASP A 185 0.02 -0.43 -66.92
C ASP A 185 1.53 -0.22 -66.98
N THR A 186 2.29 -1.32 -67.03
CA THR A 186 3.72 -1.23 -67.21
C THR A 186 3.91 -0.79 -68.64
N ALA A 187 3.99 0.52 -68.88
CA ALA A 187 4.40 1.06 -70.17
C ALA A 187 5.77 0.48 -70.48
N ALA A 188 5.76 -0.62 -71.24
CA ALA A 188 6.94 -1.31 -71.71
C ALA A 188 7.72 -0.31 -72.55
N VAL A 189 8.83 0.16 -72.01
CA VAL A 189 9.87 0.82 -72.79
C VAL A 189 10.39 -0.23 -73.78
N ALA A 190 9.95 -0.12 -75.02
CA ALA A 190 10.51 -0.85 -76.15
C ALA A 190 11.93 -0.32 -76.45
N PRO A 191 12.85 -1.17 -76.94
CA PRO A 191 14.28 -0.89 -77.06
C PRO A 191 14.65 0.20 -78.07
#